data_AF-A0A7L2F254-F1
#
_entry.id   AF-A0A7L2F254-F1
#
_cell.length_a   1.000
_cell.length_b   1.000
_cell.length_c   1.000
_cell.angle_alpha   90.00
_cell.angle_beta   90.00
_cell.angle_gamma   90.00
#
_symmetry.space_group_name_H-M   'P 1'
#
loop_
_entity.id
_entity.type
_entity.pdbx_description
1 polymer ?
#
loop_
_entity_poly.entity_id
_entity_poly.type
_entity_poly.pdbx_seq_one_letter_code
_entity_poly.pdbx_strand_id
1 'polypeptide(L)'
;QVPPGFRPAPAAQSLPEDEERAALRARTRLWFEQTQAQRLGPEGELPSWFHGFISRREAEELLQDQPLGCFLVRFSESTVGFVLSYR
;
A
#
# COMPACT_ATOMS: atom_id res chain seq x y z
N GLN A 1 36.10 32.85 25.70
CA GLN A 1 34.93 32.11 26.22
C GLN A 1 33.87 32.15 25.14
N VAL A 2 33.48 31.01 24.59
CA VAL A 2 32.52 30.86 23.49
C VAL A 2 31.32 30.10 24.06
N PRO A 3 30.05 30.48 23.82
CA PRO A 3 28.92 29.76 24.40
C PRO A 3 28.85 28.35 23.77
N PRO A 4 28.50 27.31 24.55
CA PRO A 4 28.38 25.97 24.00
C PRO A 4 27.18 25.95 23.06
N GLY A 5 27.48 25.71 21.79
CA GLY A 5 26.49 25.66 20.71
C GLY A 5 25.39 24.65 21.00
N PHE A 6 24.17 25.05 20.66
CA PHE A 6 23.00 24.20 20.59
C PHE A 6 23.34 23.00 19.69
N ARG A 7 23.48 21.79 20.26
CA ARG A 7 23.71 20.58 19.48
C ARG A 7 22.34 20.14 18.95
N PRO A 8 22.03 20.23 17.65
CA PRO A 8 20.80 19.65 17.14
C PRO A 8 20.86 18.13 17.42
N ALA A 9 19.77 17.58 17.92
CA ALA A 9 19.62 16.13 18.05
C ALA A 9 19.90 15.50 16.66
N PRO A 10 20.60 14.35 16.59
CA PRO A 10 20.72 13.65 15.32
C PRO A 10 19.29 13.44 14.82
N ALA A 11 18.99 13.98 13.63
CA ALA A 11 17.70 13.81 12.98
C ALA A 11 17.32 12.34 13.10
N ALA A 12 16.17 12.06 13.72
CA ALA A 12 15.58 10.74 13.71
C ALA A 12 15.69 10.24 12.26
N GLN A 13 16.51 9.23 12.01
CA GLN A 13 16.86 8.81 10.67
C GLN A 13 15.59 8.22 10.06
N SER A 14 14.83 9.04 9.35
CA SER A 14 13.78 8.57 8.46
C SER A 14 14.46 7.66 7.45
N LEU A 15 14.02 6.41 7.40
CA LEU A 15 14.48 5.47 6.37
C LEU A 15 14.28 6.11 5.00
N PRO A 16 15.14 5.82 4.01
CA PRO A 16 14.88 6.21 2.63
C PRO A 16 13.44 5.79 2.23
N GLU A 17 12.72 6.67 1.52
CA GLU A 17 11.30 6.47 1.19
C GLU A 17 11.05 5.12 0.48
N ASP A 18 12.01 4.65 -0.31
CA ASP A 18 11.96 3.35 -0.98
C ASP A 18 11.99 2.16 0.00
N GLU A 19 12.79 2.27 1.06
CA GLU A 19 12.90 1.25 2.10
C GLU A 19 11.63 1.22 2.96
N GLU A 20 11.07 2.38 3.29
CA GLU A 20 9.78 2.48 3.98
C GLU A 20 8.65 1.87 3.13
N ARG A 21 8.62 2.15 1.82
CA ARG A 21 7.64 1.56 0.89
C ARG A 21 7.81 0.04 0.79
N ALA A 22 9.04 -0.46 0.73
CA ALA A 22 9.32 -1.90 0.71
C ALA A 22 8.87 -2.57 2.03
N ALA A 23 9.18 -1.95 3.17
CA ALA A 23 8.75 -2.44 4.48
C ALA A 23 7.22 -2.44 4.61
N LEU A 24 6.53 -1.40 4.12
CA LEU A 24 5.08 -1.35 4.09
C LEU A 24 4.50 -2.47 3.22
N ARG A 25 5.03 -2.68 2.00
CA ARG A 25 4.59 -3.77 1.12
C ARG A 25 4.76 -5.15 1.78
N ALA A 26 5.89 -5.38 2.45
CA ALA A 26 6.12 -6.61 3.20
C ALA A 26 5.09 -6.81 4.32
N ARG A 27 4.84 -5.77 5.13
CA ARG A 27 3.85 -5.81 6.21
C ARG A 27 2.44 -6.04 5.70
N THR A 28 2.06 -5.38 4.61
CA THR A 28 0.74 -5.55 3.99
C THR A 28 0.54 -6.94 3.42
N ARG A 29 1.56 -7.52 2.78
CA ARG A 29 1.51 -8.92 2.30
C ARG A 29 1.31 -9.90 3.45
N LEU A 30 2.11 -9.75 4.51
CA LEU A 30 2.02 -10.62 5.68
C LEU A 30 0.62 -10.54 6.33
N TRP A 31 0.10 -9.33 6.52
CA TRP A 31 -1.25 -9.11 7.04
C TRP A 31 -2.32 -9.77 6.16
N PHE A 32 -2.20 -9.63 4.84
CA PHE A 32 -3.13 -10.20 3.88
C PHE A 32 -3.16 -11.73 3.95
N GLU A 33 -1.99 -12.37 3.91
CA GLU A 33 -1.85 -13.83 3.97
C GLU A 33 -2.41 -14.40 5.27
N GLN A 34 -2.14 -13.74 6.41
CA GLN A 34 -2.57 -14.21 7.72
C GLN A 34 -4.06 -14.01 8.01
N THR A 35 -4.71 -13.02 7.39
CA THR A 35 -6.06 -12.62 7.81
C THR A 35 -7.11 -12.65 6.71
N GLN A 36 -6.76 -12.29 5.48
CA GLN A 36 -7.73 -12.07 4.40
C GLN A 36 -7.70 -13.16 3.32
N ALA A 37 -6.54 -13.75 3.04
CA ALA A 37 -6.37 -14.68 1.92
C ALA A 37 -7.36 -15.85 1.94
N GLN A 38 -7.56 -16.47 3.10
CA GLN A 38 -8.51 -17.59 3.29
C GLN A 38 -9.98 -17.18 3.11
N ARG A 39 -10.28 -15.88 3.21
CA ARG A 39 -11.66 -15.35 3.10
C ARG A 39 -12.01 -14.95 1.67
N LEU A 40 -11.02 -14.77 0.80
CA LEU A 40 -11.21 -14.27 -0.56
C LEU A 40 -11.45 -15.36 -1.60
N GLY A 41 -11.14 -16.62 -1.30
CA GLY A 41 -11.47 -17.74 -2.19
C GLY A 41 -11.14 -19.09 -1.57
N PRO A 42 -11.95 -20.14 -1.85
CA PRO A 42 -11.75 -21.48 -1.29
C PRO A 42 -10.48 -22.20 -1.79
N GLU A 43 -9.81 -21.69 -2.82
CA GLU A 43 -8.65 -22.35 -3.46
C GLU A 43 -7.40 -21.44 -3.59
N GLY A 44 -7.40 -20.28 -2.93
CA GLY A 44 -6.31 -19.30 -3.07
C GLY A 44 -6.35 -18.52 -4.39
N GLU A 45 -7.36 -18.74 -5.23
CA GLU A 45 -7.64 -17.87 -6.37
C GLU A 45 -8.20 -16.53 -5.88
N LEU A 46 -7.50 -15.46 -6.26
CA LEU A 46 -7.92 -14.10 -5.94
C LEU A 46 -9.04 -13.68 -6.91
N PRO A 47 -10.09 -13.02 -6.43
CA PRO A 47 -11.14 -12.51 -7.30
C PRO A 47 -10.59 -11.59 -8.39
N SER A 48 -11.20 -11.59 -9.57
CA SER A 48 -10.74 -10.79 -10.72
C SER A 48 -10.73 -9.28 -10.48
N TRP A 49 -11.52 -8.80 -9.51
CA TRP A 49 -11.54 -7.40 -9.08
C TRP A 49 -10.44 -7.06 -8.06
N PHE A 50 -9.62 -8.03 -7.63
CA PHE A 50 -8.52 -7.81 -6.68
C PHE A 50 -7.18 -7.74 -7.41
N HIS A 51 -6.50 -6.59 -7.33
CA HIS A 51 -5.27 -6.32 -8.09
C HIS A 51 -4.01 -6.19 -7.23
N GLY A 52 -4.12 -6.30 -5.90
CA GLY A 52 -2.96 -6.27 -5.01
C GLY A 52 -2.19 -4.93 -5.06
N PHE A 53 -0.87 -4.98 -5.26
CA PHE A 53 0.01 -3.80 -5.18
C PHE A 53 0.07 -3.01 -6.49
N ILE A 54 -1.05 -2.38 -6.85
CA ILE A 54 -1.09 -1.37 -7.93
C ILE A 54 -1.19 0.04 -7.36
N SER A 55 -0.58 0.99 -8.06
CA SER A 55 -0.66 2.41 -7.76
C SER A 55 -2.05 2.95 -8.04
N ARG A 56 -2.34 4.13 -7.49
CA ARG A 56 -3.55 4.88 -7.85
C ARG A 56 -3.67 5.10 -9.36
N ARG A 57 -2.57 5.45 -10.03
CA ARG A 57 -2.55 5.73 -11.47
C ARG A 57 -2.89 4.50 -12.30
N GLU A 58 -2.27 3.36 -11.99
CA GLU A 58 -2.58 2.09 -12.68
C GLU A 58 -4.06 1.70 -12.49
N ALA A 59 -4.63 1.94 -11.31
CA ALA A 59 -6.05 1.71 -11.07
C ALA A 59 -6.96 2.62 -11.90
N GLU A 60 -6.61 3.90 -12.05
CA GLU A 60 -7.33 4.86 -12.89
C GLU A 60 -7.26 4.45 -14.37
N GLU A 61 -6.09 4.02 -14.86
CA GLU A 61 -5.89 3.54 -16.23
C GLU A 61 -6.72 2.26 -16.51
N LEU A 62 -6.78 1.32 -15.56
CA LEU A 62 -7.60 0.10 -15.69
C LEU A 62 -9.11 0.39 -15.73
N LEU A 63 -9.56 1.41 -15.01
CA LEU A 63 -10.98 1.78 -14.91
C LEU A 63 -11.42 2.76 -16.01
N GLN A 64 -10.49 3.45 -16.67
CA GLN A 64 -10.76 4.53 -17.63
C GLN A 64 -11.74 4.12 -18.74
N ASP A 65 -11.67 2.87 -19.20
CA ASP A 65 -12.47 2.36 -20.32
C ASP A 65 -13.60 1.40 -19.87
N GLN A 66 -13.81 1.23 -18.56
CA GLN A 66 -14.84 0.33 -18.00
C GLN A 66 -16.18 1.03 -17.77
N PRO A 67 -17.35 0.39 -17.86
CA PRO A 67 -18.63 1.04 -17.54
C PRO A 67 -18.66 1.72 -16.15
N LEU A 68 -19.53 2.73 -15.99
CA LEU A 68 -19.78 3.37 -14.68
C LEU A 68 -20.22 2.33 -13.64
N GLY A 69 -19.69 2.43 -12.42
CA GLY A 69 -19.93 1.46 -11.36
C GLY A 69 -18.99 0.26 -11.35
N CYS A 70 -18.09 0.14 -12.34
CA CYS A 70 -16.96 -0.79 -12.24
C CYS A 70 -15.99 -0.36 -11.14
N PHE A 71 -15.44 -1.35 -10.43
CA PHE A 71 -14.53 -1.13 -9.32
C PHE A 71 -13.44 -2.20 -9.30
N LEU A 72 -12.37 -1.87 -8.58
CA LEU A 72 -11.32 -2.81 -8.21
C LEU A 72 -10.82 -2.53 -6.79
N VAL A 73 -10.24 -3.53 -6.17
CA VAL A 73 -9.61 -3.44 -4.85
C VAL A 73 -8.10 -3.62 -4.98
N ARG A 74 -7.36 -2.73 -4.34
CA ARG A 74 -5.89 -2.72 -4.29
C ARG A 74 -5.39 -2.53 -2.88
N PHE A 75 -4.09 -2.73 -2.65
CA PHE A 75 -3.45 -2.36 -1.39
C PHE A 75 -3.18 -0.86 -1.31
N SER A 76 -3.25 -0.31 -0.10
CA SER A 76 -2.87 1.07 0.17
C SER A 76 -1.36 1.28 0.02
N GLU A 77 -0.97 2.44 -0.53
CA GLU A 77 0.44 2.84 -0.71
C GLU A 77 1.02 3.52 0.54
N SER A 78 0.18 3.79 1.55
CA SER A 78 0.58 4.54 2.76
C SER A 78 0.24 3.83 4.08
N THR A 79 -0.60 2.80 4.03
CA THR A 79 -1.08 2.08 5.21
C THR A 79 -1.26 0.59 4.92
N VAL A 80 -1.25 -0.24 5.97
CA VAL A 80 -1.64 -1.65 5.83
C VAL A 80 -3.15 -1.72 5.68
N GLY A 81 -3.64 -2.12 4.51
CA GLY A 81 -5.06 -2.25 4.25
C GLY A 81 -5.41 -2.20 2.77
N PHE A 82 -6.72 -2.18 2.52
CA PHE A 82 -7.28 -2.11 1.17
C PHE A 82 -7.74 -0.70 0.81
N VAL A 83 -7.73 -0.42 -0.49
CA VAL A 83 -8.32 0.74 -1.12
C VAL A 83 -9.27 0.26 -2.21
N LEU A 84 -10.48 0.80 -2.22
CA LEU A 84 -11.45 0.61 -3.30
C LEU A 84 -11.25 1.75 -4.32
N SER A 85 -11.01 1.39 -5.58
CA SER A 85 -11.00 2.31 -6.71
C SER A 85 -12.24 2.03 -7.55
N TYR A 86 -12.96 3.08 -7.94
CA TYR A 86 -14.21 2.97 -8.69
C TYR A 86 -14.24 4.00 -9.82
N ARG A 87 -15.02 3.71 -10.86
CA ARG A 87 -15.36 4.66 -11.92
C ARG A 87 -16.72 5.29 -11.69
#